data_AF-A0A957TFY4-F1
#
_entry.id   AF-A0A957TFY4-F1
#
_cell.length_a   1.000
_cell.length_b   1.000
_cell.length_c   1.000
_cell.angle_alpha   90.00
_cell.angle_beta   90.00
_cell.angle_gamma   90.00
#
_symmetry.space_group_name_H-M   'P 1'
#
loop_
_entity.id
_entity.type
_entity.pdbx_description
1 polymer ?
#
loop_
_entity_poly.entity_id
_entity_poly.type
_entity_poly.pdbx_seq_one_letter_code
_entity_poly.pdbx_strand_id
1 'polypeptide(L)'
;IKPFFFFFFNAIITVGYMTTMIFGMGFAYFGHNWAFHGLYIFGLSLIFLAGVMLCIALWPWNPEYYITDRDYARTQSGLDLERVAFFATAVTTVLSALFGAVPGSFFGNGFEVVLAENIIRLPEKTTMEYSVIGHLHIMLALICVMITLIIGRWLNFKGIWHKLAMPLMILGTVVLNLGVWGVVTPLEPVAHMVIYVGATPSMLAALFLLIWSWGKLIREGTANIAKPNLGQRLRALLRDPLKFGPTWQMLFMNFTTSGIGIFMAVRLDEIFRVWPAREERIELTGHWHVLSAIVATIILFYYGDMIGLKGRVRQWYGWLIIVFSDIAFASVTIFEMKRLFITEAEQQPLVNGLMYAIDFGLGMLLLLLAVVMVWRLIDLFRNKGRWTEEAAHELAQEVNQ
;
A
#
# COMPACT_ATOMS: atom_id res chain seq x y z
N ILE A 1 11.29 -13.30 17.47
CA ILE A 1 12.34 -13.69 16.49
C ILE A 1 13.64 -13.86 17.27
N LYS A 2 14.37 -14.97 17.09
CA LYS A 2 15.66 -15.16 17.80
C LYS A 2 16.65 -14.05 17.37
N PRO A 3 17.50 -13.50 18.26
CA PRO A 3 18.34 -12.34 17.98
C PRO A 3 19.20 -12.46 16.70
N PHE A 4 19.72 -13.66 16.43
CA PHE A 4 20.48 -13.95 15.21
C PHE A 4 19.69 -13.73 13.92
N PHE A 5 18.43 -14.19 13.88
CA PHE A 5 17.57 -14.01 12.71
C PHE A 5 17.21 -12.55 12.48
N PHE A 6 17.07 -11.75 13.55
CA PHE A 6 16.77 -10.33 13.47
C PHE A 6 17.93 -9.54 12.83
N PHE A 7 19.16 -9.77 13.29
CA PHE A 7 20.35 -9.13 12.70
C PHE A 7 20.51 -9.48 11.21
N PHE A 8 20.43 -10.78 10.89
CA PHE A 8 20.61 -11.25 9.51
C PHE A 8 19.49 -10.75 8.59
N PHE A 9 18.24 -10.74 9.07
CA PHE A 9 17.11 -10.18 8.33
C PHE A 9 17.32 -8.70 8.01
N ASN A 10 17.66 -7.88 9.01
CA ASN A 10 17.89 -6.45 8.82
C ASN A 10 19.07 -6.17 7.88
N ALA A 11 20.15 -6.95 7.98
CA ALA A 11 21.29 -6.83 7.09
C ALA A 11 20.91 -7.16 5.63
N ILE A 12 20.26 -8.30 5.39
CA ILE A 12 19.85 -8.73 4.05
C ILE A 12 18.89 -7.73 3.42
N ILE A 13 17.82 -7.34 4.14
CA ILE A 13 16.84 -6.42 3.57
C ILE A 13 17.49 -5.07 3.27
N THR A 14 18.39 -4.59 4.14
CA THR A 14 19.08 -3.31 3.95
C THR A 14 19.99 -3.32 2.73
N VAL A 15 20.89 -4.31 2.63
CA VAL A 15 21.78 -4.44 1.48
C VAL A 15 20.98 -4.68 0.21
N GLY A 16 19.95 -5.52 0.29
CA GLY A 16 19.05 -5.83 -0.81
C GLY A 16 18.38 -4.58 -1.37
N TYR A 17 17.65 -3.82 -0.54
CA TYR A 17 16.94 -2.62 -1.01
C TYR A 17 17.90 -1.54 -1.52
N MET A 18 19.05 -1.32 -0.86
CA MET A 18 20.02 -0.32 -1.30
C MET A 18 20.60 -0.68 -2.68
N THR A 19 20.97 -1.95 -2.87
CA THR A 19 21.48 -2.46 -4.14
C THR A 19 20.42 -2.33 -5.24
N THR A 20 19.20 -2.78 -4.98
CA THR A 20 18.07 -2.66 -5.91
C THR A 20 17.80 -1.22 -6.30
N MET A 21 17.75 -0.31 -5.32
CA MET A 21 17.45 1.10 -5.57
C MET A 21 18.53 1.76 -6.42
N ILE A 22 19.80 1.65 -6.01
CA ILE A 22 20.93 2.31 -6.69
C ILE A 22 21.11 1.76 -8.11
N PHE A 23 21.18 0.44 -8.26
CA PHE A 23 21.45 -0.18 -9.56
C PHE A 23 20.21 -0.28 -10.44
N GLY A 24 19.01 -0.31 -9.86
CA GLY A 24 17.76 -0.19 -10.61
C GLY A 24 17.60 1.19 -11.25
N MET A 25 17.84 2.27 -10.50
CA MET A 25 17.89 3.62 -11.06
C MET A 25 19.02 3.78 -12.07
N GLY A 26 20.21 3.24 -11.76
CA GLY A 26 21.35 3.18 -12.67
C GLY A 26 20.99 2.53 -14.01
N PHE A 27 20.37 1.36 -13.96
CA PHE A 27 19.95 0.63 -15.14
C PHE A 27 18.88 1.38 -15.95
N ALA A 28 17.82 1.87 -15.29
CA ALA A 28 16.69 2.52 -15.94
C ALA A 28 17.03 3.87 -16.59
N TYR A 29 17.92 4.66 -15.98
CA TYR A 29 18.19 6.03 -16.43
C TYR A 29 19.57 6.23 -17.06
N PHE A 30 20.53 5.31 -16.89
CA PHE A 30 21.90 5.44 -17.39
C PHE A 30 22.27 4.36 -18.41
N GLY A 31 21.43 4.19 -19.42
CA GLY A 31 21.78 3.48 -20.66
C GLY A 31 21.63 1.96 -20.62
N HIS A 32 20.79 1.41 -19.74
CA HIS A 32 20.44 -0.02 -19.70
C HIS A 32 21.68 -0.95 -19.64
N ASN A 33 22.69 -0.59 -18.86
CA ASN A 33 23.92 -1.37 -18.71
C ASN A 33 23.64 -2.75 -18.08
N TRP A 34 24.10 -3.83 -18.72
CA TRP A 34 23.86 -5.20 -18.28
C TRP A 34 24.40 -5.51 -16.87
N ALA A 35 25.51 -4.89 -16.45
CA ALA A 35 26.07 -5.10 -15.12
C ALA A 35 25.19 -4.44 -14.04
N PHE A 36 24.61 -3.27 -14.33
CA PHE A 36 23.63 -2.64 -13.44
C PHE A 36 22.35 -3.46 -13.35
N HIS A 37 21.90 -4.03 -14.46
CA HIS A 37 20.78 -4.98 -14.46
C HIS A 37 21.06 -6.21 -13.59
N GLY A 38 22.25 -6.81 -13.71
CA GLY A 38 22.67 -7.96 -12.90
C GLY A 38 22.71 -7.64 -11.40
N LEU A 39 23.26 -6.48 -11.03
CA LEU A 39 23.29 -6.02 -9.63
C LEU A 39 21.89 -5.70 -9.09
N TYR A 40 21.01 -5.14 -9.93
CA TYR A 40 19.61 -4.93 -9.60
C TYR A 40 18.89 -6.25 -9.29
N ILE A 41 19.03 -7.28 -10.15
CA ILE A 41 18.47 -8.61 -9.90
C ILE A 41 19.06 -9.25 -8.65
N PHE A 42 20.36 -9.09 -8.40
CA PHE A 42 21.00 -9.57 -7.17
C PHE A 42 20.38 -8.91 -5.92
N GLY A 43 20.19 -7.60 -5.94
CA GLY A 43 19.50 -6.87 -4.86
C GLY A 43 18.07 -7.40 -4.64
N LEU A 44 17.30 -7.59 -5.71
CA LEU A 44 15.96 -8.19 -5.63
C LEU A 44 15.97 -9.61 -5.05
N SER A 45 16.98 -10.41 -5.39
CA SER A 45 17.14 -11.77 -4.87
C SER A 45 17.38 -11.78 -3.35
N LEU A 46 18.15 -10.80 -2.85
CA LEU A 46 18.32 -10.60 -1.40
C LEU A 46 17.01 -10.19 -0.72
N ILE A 47 16.24 -9.27 -1.32
CA ILE A 47 14.91 -8.88 -0.80
C ILE A 47 13.96 -10.09 -0.78
N PHE A 48 13.97 -10.92 -1.83
CA PHE A 48 13.18 -12.15 -1.89
C PHE A 48 13.58 -13.11 -0.76
N LEU A 49 14.88 -13.30 -0.52
CA LEU A 49 15.38 -14.12 0.59
C LEU A 49 14.92 -13.57 1.95
N ALA A 50 14.94 -12.25 2.15
CA ALA A 50 14.37 -11.62 3.34
C ALA A 50 12.86 -11.92 3.45
N GLY A 51 12.11 -11.89 2.35
CA GLY A 51 10.70 -12.28 2.31
C GLY A 51 10.46 -13.75 2.75
N VAL A 52 11.30 -14.68 2.29
CA VAL A 52 11.25 -16.09 2.73
C VAL A 52 11.51 -16.20 4.24
N MET A 53 12.53 -15.48 4.73
CA MET A 53 12.82 -15.41 6.16
C MET A 53 11.66 -14.82 6.97
N LEU A 54 10.97 -13.81 6.43
CA LEU A 54 9.79 -13.23 7.06
C LEU A 54 8.67 -14.26 7.18
N CYS A 55 8.44 -15.09 6.16
CA CYS A 55 7.47 -16.19 6.22
C CYS A 55 7.80 -17.17 7.36
N ILE A 56 9.07 -17.53 7.51
CA ILE A 56 9.54 -18.41 8.60
C ILE A 56 9.31 -17.74 9.97
N ALA A 57 9.64 -16.45 10.09
CA ALA A 57 9.46 -15.69 11.33
C ALA A 57 7.98 -15.52 11.73
N LEU A 58 7.09 -15.45 10.74
CA LEU A 58 5.65 -15.31 10.91
C LEU A 58 4.91 -16.63 11.09
N TRP A 59 5.61 -17.78 11.04
CA TRP A 59 4.99 -19.12 11.11
C TRP A 59 3.96 -19.22 12.25
N PRO A 60 2.65 -19.27 11.94
CA PRO A 60 1.61 -19.06 12.94
C PRO A 60 1.39 -20.29 13.82
N TRP A 61 1.74 -21.49 13.35
CA TRP A 61 1.53 -22.75 14.08
C TRP A 61 2.57 -23.04 15.17
N ASN A 62 3.46 -22.11 15.49
CA ASN A 62 4.33 -22.25 16.66
C ASN A 62 3.52 -21.92 17.94
N PRO A 63 3.34 -22.87 18.89
CA PRO A 63 2.58 -22.64 20.12
C PRO A 63 3.10 -21.48 20.99
N GLU A 64 4.37 -21.09 20.86
CA GLU A 64 4.95 -19.93 21.56
C GLU A 64 4.24 -18.61 21.23
N TYR A 65 3.63 -18.51 20.04
CA TYR A 65 2.92 -17.30 19.60
C TYR A 65 1.41 -17.39 19.80
N TYR A 66 0.92 -18.42 20.50
CA TYR A 66 -0.50 -18.52 20.78
C TYR A 66 -0.89 -17.49 21.83
N ILE A 67 -2.04 -16.85 21.62
CA ILE A 67 -2.54 -15.77 22.44
C ILE A 67 -3.70 -16.24 23.32
N THR A 68 -3.75 -15.72 24.54
CA THR A 68 -4.83 -15.99 25.50
C THR A 68 -5.89 -14.89 25.52
N ASP A 69 -5.49 -13.67 25.17
CA ASP A 69 -6.35 -12.49 25.12
C ASP A 69 -7.55 -12.75 24.21
N ARG A 70 -8.75 -12.55 24.76
CA ARG A 70 -10.01 -12.77 24.07
C ARG A 70 -10.46 -11.56 23.26
N ASP A 71 -9.83 -10.41 23.39
CA ASP A 71 -10.16 -9.24 22.58
C ASP A 71 -9.64 -9.39 21.15
N TYR A 72 -8.54 -10.12 20.95
CA TYR A 72 -7.97 -10.41 19.64
C TYR A 72 -8.66 -11.58 18.94
N ALA A 73 -8.43 -11.67 17.64
CA ALA A 73 -8.97 -12.72 16.79
C ALA A 73 -8.13 -13.98 16.98
N ARG A 74 -8.72 -15.02 17.59
CA ARG A 74 -8.04 -16.28 17.83
C ARG A 74 -8.95 -17.48 17.67
N THR A 75 -8.37 -18.63 17.37
CA THR A 75 -9.07 -19.92 17.45
C THR A 75 -9.29 -20.32 18.91
N GLN A 76 -10.05 -21.40 19.10
CA GLN A 76 -10.25 -22.01 20.42
C GLN A 76 -8.92 -22.45 21.07
N SER A 77 -7.99 -22.97 20.28
CA SER A 77 -6.66 -23.40 20.73
C SER A 77 -5.69 -22.26 21.06
N GLY A 78 -6.05 -21.01 20.76
CA GLY A 78 -5.19 -19.84 20.99
C GLY A 78 -4.38 -19.40 19.77
N LEU A 79 -4.56 -20.02 18.60
CA LEU A 79 -3.89 -19.58 17.36
C LEU A 79 -4.31 -18.15 17.01
N ASP A 80 -3.34 -17.24 16.89
CA ASP A 80 -3.52 -15.84 16.56
C ASP A 80 -3.87 -15.66 15.06
N LEU A 81 -5.09 -15.23 14.76
CA LEU A 81 -5.55 -15.03 13.39
C LEU A 81 -4.96 -13.77 12.74
N GLU A 82 -4.52 -12.78 13.52
CA GLU A 82 -3.79 -11.62 12.98
C GLU A 82 -2.43 -12.08 12.43
N ARG A 83 -1.71 -12.91 13.19
CA ARG A 83 -0.47 -13.53 12.72
C ARG A 83 -0.68 -14.43 11.49
N VAL A 84 -1.79 -15.17 11.42
CA VAL A 84 -2.14 -15.96 10.23
C VAL A 84 -2.38 -15.04 9.02
N ALA A 85 -3.02 -13.88 9.19
CA ALA A 85 -3.22 -12.90 8.12
C ALA A 85 -1.90 -12.31 7.62
N PHE A 86 -0.99 -11.94 8.52
CA PHE A 86 0.36 -11.51 8.17
C PHE A 86 1.14 -12.61 7.43
N PHE A 87 1.08 -13.85 7.93
CA PHE A 87 1.74 -15.00 7.30
C PHE A 87 1.19 -15.27 5.90
N ALA A 88 -0.14 -15.30 5.73
CA ALA A 88 -0.78 -15.51 4.44
C ALA A 88 -0.33 -14.43 3.44
N THR A 89 -0.37 -13.16 3.84
CA THR A 89 0.06 -12.03 3.00
C THR A 89 1.55 -12.12 2.64
N ALA A 90 2.40 -12.50 3.60
CA ALA A 90 3.84 -12.64 3.34
C ALA A 90 4.13 -13.77 2.34
N VAL A 91 3.53 -14.95 2.54
CA VAL A 91 3.69 -16.10 1.64
C VAL A 91 3.20 -15.75 0.25
N THR A 92 2.00 -15.18 0.12
CA THR A 92 1.46 -14.82 -1.18
C THR A 92 2.27 -13.70 -1.86
N THR A 93 2.85 -12.76 -1.11
CA THR A 93 3.76 -11.74 -1.65
C THR A 93 5.02 -12.38 -2.24
N VAL A 94 5.66 -13.29 -1.51
CA VAL A 94 6.87 -13.98 -1.99
C VAL A 94 6.56 -14.79 -3.25
N LEU A 95 5.45 -15.56 -3.25
CA LEU A 95 5.04 -16.32 -4.44
C LEU A 95 4.71 -15.42 -5.63
N SER A 96 3.95 -14.34 -5.40
CA SER A 96 3.55 -13.40 -6.45
C SER A 96 4.71 -12.55 -6.97
N ALA A 97 5.79 -12.37 -6.20
CA ALA A 97 7.00 -11.71 -6.67
C ALA A 97 7.67 -12.50 -7.82
N LEU A 98 7.46 -13.82 -7.90
CA LEU A 98 7.97 -14.64 -9.00
C LEU A 98 7.39 -14.24 -10.36
N PHE A 99 6.17 -13.69 -10.39
CA PHE A 99 5.54 -13.20 -11.63
C PHE A 99 6.27 -12.00 -12.24
N GLY A 100 6.99 -11.22 -11.42
CA GLY A 100 7.89 -10.17 -11.91
C GLY A 100 9.30 -10.68 -12.13
N ALA A 101 9.79 -11.55 -11.23
CA ALA A 101 11.15 -12.08 -11.29
C ALA A 101 11.40 -12.95 -12.52
N VAL A 102 10.41 -13.74 -12.95
CA VAL A 102 10.54 -14.60 -14.13
C VAL A 102 10.75 -13.74 -15.39
N PRO A 103 9.83 -12.85 -15.83
CA PRO A 103 10.09 -11.98 -16.98
C PRO A 103 11.37 -11.15 -16.84
N GLY A 104 11.65 -10.63 -15.63
CA GLY A 104 12.88 -9.87 -15.37
C GLY A 104 14.17 -10.65 -15.63
N SER A 105 14.18 -11.95 -15.36
CA SER A 105 15.35 -12.81 -15.61
C SER A 105 15.58 -13.13 -17.10
N PHE A 106 14.56 -12.98 -17.94
CA PHE A 106 14.65 -13.14 -19.39
C PHE A 106 14.86 -11.81 -20.13
N PHE A 107 15.03 -10.69 -19.42
CA PHE A 107 15.22 -9.39 -20.04
C PHE A 107 16.48 -9.38 -20.93
N GLY A 108 16.31 -9.02 -22.21
CA GLY A 108 17.36 -9.06 -23.23
C GLY A 108 17.65 -10.47 -23.78
N ASN A 109 16.89 -11.49 -23.35
CA ASN A 109 16.98 -12.87 -23.81
C ASN A 109 15.58 -13.45 -24.05
N GLY A 110 14.89 -12.94 -25.08
CA GLY A 110 13.54 -13.35 -25.44
C GLY A 110 12.41 -12.56 -24.77
N PHE A 111 12.74 -11.61 -23.89
CA PHE A 111 11.80 -10.63 -23.32
C PHE A 111 12.37 -9.22 -23.39
N GLU A 112 11.53 -8.24 -23.76
CA GLU A 112 11.87 -6.82 -23.81
C GLU A 112 10.94 -6.00 -22.91
N VAL A 113 11.32 -4.76 -22.60
CA VAL A 113 10.49 -3.88 -21.76
C VAL A 113 9.18 -3.60 -22.49
N VAL A 114 8.08 -3.85 -21.78
CA VAL A 114 6.74 -3.45 -22.20
C VAL A 114 6.10 -2.60 -21.12
N LEU A 115 5.28 -1.65 -21.54
CA LEU A 115 4.37 -0.94 -20.66
C LEU A 115 3.03 -1.67 -20.67
N ALA A 116 2.57 -2.11 -19.50
CA ALA A 116 1.35 -2.90 -19.36
C ALA A 116 0.14 -2.20 -19.98
N GLU A 117 0.07 -0.87 -19.85
CA GLU A 117 -1.01 -0.07 -20.41
C GLU A 117 -0.96 0.05 -21.95
N ASN A 118 0.19 -0.19 -22.58
CA ASN A 118 0.33 -0.16 -24.04
C ASN A 118 -0.11 -1.47 -24.69
N ILE A 119 -0.04 -2.59 -23.96
CA ILE A 119 -0.36 -3.91 -24.48
C ILE A 119 -1.80 -4.35 -24.17
N ILE A 120 -2.56 -3.56 -23.38
CA ILE A 120 -3.88 -3.95 -22.87
C ILE A 120 -4.91 -4.30 -23.96
N ARG A 121 -4.81 -3.64 -25.14
CA ARG A 121 -5.70 -3.86 -26.30
C ARG A 121 -5.17 -4.91 -27.28
N LEU A 122 -3.97 -5.48 -27.05
CA LEU A 122 -3.47 -6.53 -27.91
C LEU A 122 -4.34 -7.78 -27.75
N PRO A 123 -4.84 -8.36 -28.87
CA PRO A 123 -5.73 -9.53 -28.80
C PRO A 123 -5.00 -10.74 -28.23
N GLU A 124 -3.72 -10.89 -28.57
CA GLU A 124 -2.86 -11.97 -28.11
C GLU A 124 -1.70 -11.36 -27.32
N LYS A 125 -1.39 -11.99 -26.19
CA LYS A 125 -0.25 -11.62 -25.34
C LYS A 125 0.51 -12.88 -24.96
N THR A 126 1.81 -12.76 -24.86
CA THR A 126 2.68 -13.84 -24.38
C THR A 126 2.45 -14.08 -22.89
N THR A 127 2.81 -15.28 -22.41
CA THR A 127 2.76 -15.60 -20.98
C THR A 127 3.60 -14.63 -20.14
N MET A 128 4.72 -14.13 -20.66
CA MET A 128 5.57 -13.16 -19.95
C MET A 128 4.88 -11.79 -19.81
N GLU A 129 4.19 -11.33 -20.85
CA GLU A 129 3.38 -10.10 -20.80
C GLU A 129 2.20 -10.24 -19.82
N TYR A 130 1.48 -11.37 -19.85
CA TYR A 130 0.45 -11.67 -18.86
C TYR A 130 1.02 -11.72 -17.43
N SER A 131 2.24 -12.24 -17.26
CA SER A 131 2.92 -12.28 -15.97
C SER A 131 3.23 -10.87 -15.44
N VAL A 132 3.66 -9.94 -16.31
CA VAL A 132 3.86 -8.53 -15.95
C VAL A 132 2.55 -7.85 -15.56
N ILE A 133 1.48 -8.06 -16.32
CA ILE A 133 0.15 -7.52 -16.00
C ILE A 133 -0.32 -8.05 -14.63
N GLY A 134 -0.25 -9.36 -14.42
CA GLY A 134 -0.60 -9.98 -13.15
C GLY A 134 0.23 -9.44 -11.99
N HIS A 135 1.55 -9.37 -12.15
CA HIS A 135 2.48 -8.84 -11.14
C HIS A 135 2.11 -7.41 -10.71
N LEU A 136 1.82 -6.53 -11.65
CA LEU A 136 1.47 -5.14 -11.36
C LEU A 136 0.21 -5.03 -10.48
N HIS A 137 -0.83 -5.81 -10.79
CA HIS A 137 -2.07 -5.79 -10.03
C HIS A 137 -1.89 -6.38 -8.62
N ILE A 138 -1.21 -7.52 -8.52
CA ILE A 138 -1.14 -8.26 -7.26
C ILE A 138 -0.22 -7.59 -6.23
N MET A 139 0.91 -7.02 -6.67
CA MET A 139 1.87 -6.43 -5.74
C MET A 139 1.24 -5.26 -4.99
N LEU A 140 0.55 -4.36 -5.70
CA LEU A 140 -0.02 -3.19 -5.04
C LEU A 140 -1.20 -3.57 -4.14
N ALA A 141 -2.05 -4.51 -4.56
CA ALA A 141 -3.13 -5.04 -3.72
C ALA A 141 -2.59 -5.68 -2.43
N LEU A 142 -1.52 -6.47 -2.52
CA LEU A 142 -0.85 -7.08 -1.36
C LEU A 142 -0.19 -6.05 -0.45
N ILE A 143 0.40 -4.99 -1.00
CA ILE A 143 0.93 -3.87 -0.21
C ILE A 143 -0.21 -3.18 0.56
N CYS A 144 -1.37 -2.95 -0.07
CA CYS A 144 -2.54 -2.40 0.62
C CYS A 144 -3.02 -3.29 1.78
N VAL A 145 -3.07 -4.62 1.57
CA VAL A 145 -3.39 -5.58 2.63
C VAL A 145 -2.37 -5.50 3.76
N MET A 146 -1.07 -5.53 3.43
CA MET A 146 0.01 -5.48 4.41
C MET A 146 -0.03 -4.19 5.23
N ILE A 147 -0.21 -3.04 4.58
CA ILE A 147 -0.36 -1.75 5.26
C ILE A 147 -1.61 -1.72 6.13
N THR A 148 -2.72 -2.30 5.69
CA THR A 148 -3.93 -2.40 6.53
C THR A 148 -3.66 -3.19 7.81
N LEU A 149 -2.94 -4.32 7.71
CA LEU A 149 -2.55 -5.12 8.88
C LEU A 149 -1.58 -4.35 9.78
N ILE A 150 -0.56 -3.69 9.23
CA ILE A 150 0.42 -2.88 9.98
C ILE A 150 -0.29 -1.75 10.73
N ILE A 151 -1.18 -1.00 10.07
CA ILE A 151 -1.95 0.08 10.69
C ILE A 151 -2.90 -0.47 11.74
N GLY A 152 -3.54 -1.62 11.49
CA GLY A 152 -4.38 -2.32 12.48
C GLY A 152 -3.59 -2.63 13.74
N ARG A 153 -2.40 -3.22 13.60
CA ARG A 153 -1.51 -3.53 14.72
C ARG A 153 -1.06 -2.27 15.46
N TRP A 154 -0.59 -1.26 14.73
CA TRP A 154 -0.12 0.02 15.29
C TRP A 154 -1.22 0.79 16.03
N LEU A 155 -2.47 0.73 15.56
CA LEU A 155 -3.60 1.35 16.27
C LEU A 155 -4.11 0.50 17.43
N ASN A 156 -3.58 -0.72 17.64
CA ASN A 156 -4.04 -1.71 18.61
C ASN A 156 -5.50 -2.15 18.34
N PHE A 157 -5.76 -2.56 17.09
CA PHE A 157 -7.07 -2.99 16.61
C PHE A 157 -7.51 -4.30 17.29
N LYS A 158 -8.64 -4.25 18.01
CA LYS A 158 -9.16 -5.39 18.79
C LYS A 158 -10.67 -5.34 18.98
N GLY A 159 -11.25 -6.42 19.49
CA GLY A 159 -12.67 -6.58 19.75
C GLY A 159 -13.43 -7.25 18.61
N ILE A 160 -14.74 -7.03 18.53
CA ILE A 160 -15.61 -7.74 17.58
C ILE A 160 -15.23 -7.48 16.11
N TRP A 161 -14.91 -6.23 15.78
CA TRP A 161 -14.51 -5.84 14.44
C TRP A 161 -13.21 -6.52 14.01
N HIS A 162 -12.24 -6.67 14.92
CA HIS A 162 -11.00 -7.39 14.66
C HIS A 162 -11.23 -8.89 14.41
N LYS A 163 -12.10 -9.51 15.22
CA LYS A 163 -12.48 -10.93 15.08
C LYS A 163 -13.17 -11.25 13.76
N LEU A 164 -13.93 -10.31 13.20
CA LEU A 164 -14.53 -10.43 11.88
C LEU A 164 -13.54 -10.10 10.76
N ALA A 165 -12.67 -9.10 10.96
CA ALA A 165 -11.72 -8.63 9.95
C ALA A 165 -10.65 -9.67 9.63
N MET A 166 -10.04 -10.33 10.63
CA MET A 166 -8.90 -11.24 10.36
C MET A 166 -9.25 -12.42 9.45
N PRO A 167 -10.35 -13.18 9.66
CA PRO A 167 -10.76 -14.23 8.73
C PRO A 167 -11.05 -13.72 7.32
N LEU A 168 -11.71 -12.57 7.20
CA LEU A 168 -12.01 -11.95 5.90
C LEU A 168 -10.74 -11.51 5.18
N MET A 169 -9.77 -10.98 5.91
CA MET A 169 -8.48 -10.59 5.35
C MET A 169 -7.69 -11.81 4.84
N ILE A 170 -7.67 -12.91 5.61
CA ILE A 170 -7.04 -14.17 5.18
C ILE A 170 -7.70 -14.69 3.91
N LEU A 171 -9.03 -14.83 3.93
CA LEU A 171 -9.80 -15.33 2.79
C LEU A 171 -9.60 -14.45 1.56
N GLY A 172 -9.77 -13.15 1.71
CA GLY A 172 -9.65 -12.20 0.61
C GLY A 172 -8.25 -12.20 0.01
N THR A 173 -7.21 -12.24 0.84
CA THR A 173 -5.81 -12.33 0.39
C THR A 173 -5.56 -13.60 -0.42
N VAL A 174 -6.00 -14.76 0.05
CA VAL A 174 -5.78 -16.04 -0.66
C VAL A 174 -6.53 -16.06 -1.98
N VAL A 175 -7.83 -15.73 -1.98
CA VAL A 175 -8.67 -15.77 -3.18
C VAL A 175 -8.19 -14.77 -4.24
N LEU A 176 -7.83 -13.55 -3.82
CA LEU A 176 -7.30 -12.52 -4.71
C LEU A 176 -6.02 -12.99 -5.41
N ASN A 177 -5.11 -13.66 -4.69
CA ASN A 177 -3.89 -14.20 -5.28
C ASN A 177 -4.16 -15.34 -6.27
N LEU A 178 -5.06 -16.27 -5.94
CA LEU A 178 -5.43 -17.35 -6.85
C LEU A 178 -6.00 -16.81 -8.17
N GLY A 179 -6.78 -15.75 -8.11
CA GLY A 179 -7.29 -15.07 -9.31
C GLY A 179 -6.16 -14.51 -10.17
N VAL A 180 -5.19 -13.80 -9.57
CA VAL A 180 -4.05 -13.24 -10.33
C VAL A 180 -3.14 -14.33 -10.88
N TRP A 181 -2.87 -15.40 -10.12
CA TRP A 181 -2.09 -16.52 -10.62
C TRP A 181 -2.76 -17.23 -11.79
N GLY A 182 -4.09 -17.18 -11.87
CA GLY A 182 -4.87 -17.66 -13.00
C GLY A 182 -4.64 -16.89 -14.31
N VAL A 183 -4.17 -15.62 -14.26
CA VAL A 183 -4.00 -14.76 -15.45
C VAL A 183 -2.98 -15.32 -16.45
N VAL A 184 -1.98 -16.07 -15.98
CA VAL A 184 -0.95 -16.68 -16.85
C VAL A 184 -1.32 -18.11 -17.28
N THR A 185 -2.57 -18.52 -17.07
CA THR A 185 -3.06 -19.89 -17.30
C THR A 185 -4.33 -19.87 -18.14
N PRO A 186 -4.88 -21.02 -18.56
CA PRO A 186 -6.19 -21.08 -19.21
C PRO A 186 -7.37 -20.53 -18.38
N LEU A 187 -7.15 -20.17 -17.11
CA LEU A 187 -8.14 -19.52 -16.24
C LEU A 187 -8.23 -17.99 -16.45
N GLU A 188 -7.42 -17.40 -17.32
CA GLU A 188 -7.43 -15.96 -17.64
C GLU A 188 -8.84 -15.37 -17.86
N PRO A 189 -9.76 -16.03 -18.60
CA PRO A 189 -11.10 -15.46 -18.86
C PRO A 189 -11.95 -15.24 -17.60
N VAL A 190 -11.67 -15.97 -16.52
CA VAL A 190 -12.40 -15.86 -15.24
C VAL A 190 -11.55 -15.25 -14.13
N ALA A 191 -10.26 -14.99 -14.38
CA ALA A 191 -9.32 -14.49 -13.39
C ALA A 191 -9.81 -13.18 -12.73
N HIS A 192 -10.31 -12.23 -13.50
CA HIS A 192 -10.83 -10.96 -13.00
C HIS A 192 -12.02 -11.15 -12.05
N MET A 193 -12.93 -12.08 -12.35
CA MET A 193 -14.07 -12.39 -11.46
C MET A 193 -13.57 -12.92 -10.11
N VAL A 194 -12.59 -13.83 -10.12
CA VAL A 194 -11.99 -14.37 -8.88
C VAL A 194 -11.29 -13.28 -8.09
N ILE A 195 -10.57 -12.37 -8.76
CA ILE A 195 -9.92 -11.21 -8.13
C ILE A 195 -10.96 -10.34 -7.40
N TYR A 196 -12.11 -10.04 -8.01
CA TYR A 196 -13.16 -9.24 -7.36
C TYR A 196 -13.79 -9.95 -6.15
N VAL A 197 -14.02 -11.26 -6.28
CA VAL A 197 -14.51 -12.08 -5.16
C VAL A 197 -13.52 -12.08 -4.01
N GLY A 198 -12.21 -12.08 -4.28
CA GLY A 198 -11.17 -11.97 -3.26
C GLY A 198 -10.98 -10.57 -2.68
N ALA A 199 -11.08 -9.52 -3.49
CA ALA A 199 -10.93 -8.13 -3.04
C ALA A 199 -12.05 -7.72 -2.06
N THR A 200 -13.28 -8.21 -2.29
CA THR A 200 -14.46 -7.81 -1.50
C THR A 200 -14.30 -8.12 0.01
N PRO A 201 -13.93 -9.34 0.45
CA PRO A 201 -13.62 -9.63 1.85
C PRO A 201 -12.52 -8.74 2.44
N SER A 202 -11.43 -8.49 1.71
CA SER A 202 -10.33 -7.65 2.20
C SER A 202 -10.76 -6.18 2.37
N MET A 203 -11.56 -5.64 1.46
CA MET A 203 -12.14 -4.30 1.58
C MET A 203 -13.09 -4.21 2.78
N LEU A 204 -13.91 -5.24 3.01
CA LEU A 204 -14.79 -5.30 4.18
C LEU A 204 -14.01 -5.37 5.50
N ALA A 205 -12.90 -6.13 5.52
CA ALA A 205 -11.99 -6.16 6.67
C ALA A 205 -11.37 -4.79 6.96
N ALA A 206 -10.95 -4.05 5.92
CA ALA A 206 -10.44 -2.69 6.05
C ALA A 206 -11.52 -1.71 6.54
N LEU A 207 -12.78 -1.85 6.10
CA LEU A 207 -13.90 -1.07 6.61
C LEU A 207 -14.12 -1.28 8.12
N PHE A 208 -13.98 -2.51 8.62
CA PHE A 208 -14.08 -2.78 10.05
C PHE A 208 -12.98 -2.09 10.87
N LEU A 209 -11.75 -2.03 10.36
CA LEU A 209 -10.68 -1.24 10.97
C LEU A 209 -11.05 0.25 11.02
N LEU A 210 -11.59 0.80 9.94
CA LEU A 210 -12.04 2.20 9.88
C LEU A 210 -13.12 2.48 10.93
N ILE A 211 -14.20 1.70 10.95
CA ILE A 211 -15.32 1.86 11.90
C ILE A 211 -14.81 1.82 13.33
N TRP A 212 -13.96 0.85 13.63
CA TRP A 212 -13.37 0.71 14.95
C TRP A 212 -12.45 1.88 15.32
N SER A 213 -11.56 2.29 14.42
CA SER A 213 -10.59 3.36 14.64
C SER A 213 -11.29 4.70 14.92
N TRP A 214 -12.27 5.06 14.11
CA TRP A 214 -13.01 6.31 14.28
C TRP A 214 -13.84 6.29 15.56
N GLY A 215 -14.46 5.14 15.88
CA GLY A 215 -15.14 4.94 17.16
C GLY A 215 -14.20 5.08 18.36
N LYS A 216 -12.96 4.56 18.27
CA LYS A 216 -11.91 4.71 19.29
C LYS A 216 -11.52 6.18 19.47
N LEU A 217 -11.19 6.89 18.39
CA LEU A 217 -10.79 8.30 18.43
C LEU A 217 -11.87 9.20 19.03
N ILE A 218 -13.13 8.98 18.64
CA ILE A 218 -14.27 9.71 19.21
C ILE A 218 -14.39 9.42 20.70
N ARG A 219 -14.43 8.14 21.10
CA ARG A 219 -14.61 7.74 22.50
C ARG A 219 -13.51 8.31 23.41
N GLU A 220 -12.25 8.22 22.99
CA GLU A 220 -11.11 8.75 23.74
C GLU A 220 -11.10 10.28 23.77
N GLY A 221 -11.38 10.93 22.64
CA GLY A 221 -11.42 12.39 22.55
C GLY A 221 -12.60 13.04 23.28
N THR A 222 -13.66 12.29 23.57
CA THR A 222 -14.83 12.76 24.33
C THR A 222 -14.98 12.09 25.70
N ALA A 223 -13.95 11.43 26.23
CA ALA A 223 -14.04 10.69 27.50
C ALA A 223 -14.51 11.55 28.69
N ASN A 224 -14.22 12.86 28.66
CA ASN A 224 -14.61 13.81 29.71
C ASN A 224 -16.00 14.43 29.50
N ILE A 225 -16.77 13.96 28.51
CA ILE A 225 -18.07 14.53 28.13
C ILE A 225 -19.11 13.40 28.21
N ALA A 226 -20.05 13.51 29.15
CA ALA A 226 -21.04 12.45 29.40
C ALA A 226 -21.95 12.15 28.18
N LYS A 227 -22.36 13.19 27.44
CA LYS A 227 -23.15 13.07 26.21
C LYS A 227 -22.61 14.02 25.13
N PRO A 228 -21.58 13.59 24.37
CA PRO A 228 -20.98 14.45 23.37
C PRO A 228 -21.93 14.64 22.19
N ASN A 229 -22.14 15.91 21.80
CA ASN A 229 -22.90 16.26 20.61
C ASN A 229 -22.11 15.97 19.31
N LEU A 230 -22.75 16.15 18.16
CA LEU A 230 -22.12 15.83 16.86
C LEU A 230 -20.83 16.62 16.63
N GLY A 231 -20.82 17.92 16.91
CA GLY A 231 -19.62 18.76 16.73
C GLY A 231 -18.45 18.34 17.64
N GLN A 232 -18.74 17.94 18.89
CA GLN A 232 -17.73 17.42 19.81
C GLN A 232 -17.15 16.09 19.34
N ARG A 233 -17.98 15.20 18.78
CA ARG A 233 -17.52 13.94 18.19
C ARG A 233 -16.66 14.17 16.96
N LEU A 234 -17.07 15.05 16.05
CA LEU A 234 -16.28 15.41 14.87
C LEU A 234 -14.93 16.04 15.26
N ARG A 235 -14.94 16.95 16.23
CA ARG A 235 -13.70 17.56 16.74
C ARG A 235 -12.78 16.53 17.40
N ALA A 236 -13.33 15.55 18.11
CA ALA A 236 -12.57 14.45 18.70
C ALA A 236 -11.93 13.56 17.62
N LEU A 237 -12.70 13.20 16.60
CA LEU A 237 -12.23 12.40 15.46
C LEU A 237 -11.05 13.08 14.74
N LEU A 238 -11.20 14.38 14.45
CA LEU A 238 -10.22 15.16 13.70
C LEU A 238 -9.11 15.74 14.59
N ARG A 239 -9.04 15.39 15.88
CA ARG A 239 -8.07 16.01 16.79
C ARG A 239 -6.63 15.62 16.46
N ASP A 240 -6.39 14.38 16.06
CA ASP A 240 -5.05 13.86 15.78
C ASP A 240 -4.95 13.40 14.32
N PRO A 241 -4.38 14.23 13.43
CA PRO A 241 -4.35 13.91 12.01
C PRO A 241 -3.46 12.70 11.69
N LEU A 242 -2.49 12.33 12.54
CA LEU A 242 -1.67 11.14 12.26
C LEU A 242 -2.42 9.85 12.55
N LYS A 243 -3.31 9.83 13.55
CA LYS A 243 -4.14 8.65 13.86
C LYS A 243 -5.39 8.58 12.97
N PHE A 244 -5.94 9.73 12.59
CA PHE A 244 -7.07 9.82 11.66
C PHE A 244 -6.64 9.52 10.21
N GLY A 245 -5.54 10.14 9.75
CA GLY A 245 -5.05 10.17 8.38
C GLY A 245 -5.00 8.81 7.68
N PRO A 246 -4.40 7.75 8.26
CA PRO A 246 -4.35 6.42 7.65
C PRO A 246 -5.72 5.87 7.26
N THR A 247 -6.67 5.92 8.19
CA THR A 247 -8.02 5.40 7.95
C THR A 247 -8.88 6.34 7.10
N TRP A 248 -8.58 7.64 7.10
CA TRP A 248 -9.14 8.57 6.12
C TRP A 248 -8.66 8.26 4.71
N GLN A 249 -7.36 8.06 4.51
CA GLN A 249 -6.79 7.71 3.21
C GLN A 249 -7.32 6.36 2.70
N MET A 250 -7.52 5.37 3.58
CA MET A 250 -8.20 4.11 3.23
C MET A 250 -9.65 4.33 2.77
N LEU A 251 -10.38 5.26 3.38
CA LEU A 251 -11.72 5.63 2.91
C LEU A 251 -11.64 6.35 1.56
N PHE A 252 -10.78 7.35 1.48
CA PHE A 252 -10.60 8.25 0.34
C PHE A 252 -10.18 7.50 -0.92
N MET A 253 -9.38 6.45 -0.76
CA MET A 253 -9.06 5.47 -1.80
C MET A 253 -10.29 4.92 -2.52
N ASN A 254 -11.42 4.72 -1.83
CA ASN A 254 -12.63 4.22 -2.49
C ASN A 254 -13.21 5.22 -3.49
N PHE A 255 -13.01 6.52 -3.25
CA PHE A 255 -13.51 7.58 -4.13
C PHE A 255 -12.58 7.88 -5.30
N THR A 256 -11.28 7.63 -5.14
CA THR A 256 -10.26 8.00 -6.11
C THR A 256 -9.75 6.82 -6.93
N THR A 257 -9.74 5.62 -6.36
CA THR A 257 -9.24 4.42 -7.03
C THR A 257 -10.27 3.30 -7.01
N SER A 258 -10.62 2.70 -5.86
CA SER A 258 -11.37 1.44 -5.85
C SER A 258 -12.77 1.54 -6.50
N GLY A 259 -13.55 2.57 -6.18
CA GLY A 259 -14.86 2.79 -6.80
C GLY A 259 -14.77 3.12 -8.29
N ILE A 260 -13.75 3.90 -8.68
CA ILE A 260 -13.46 4.23 -10.08
C ILE A 260 -13.04 2.98 -10.86
N GLY A 261 -12.16 2.15 -10.31
CA GLY A 261 -11.72 0.90 -10.93
C GLY A 261 -12.85 -0.11 -11.10
N ILE A 262 -13.75 -0.24 -10.10
CA ILE A 262 -14.94 -1.08 -10.23
C ILE A 262 -15.86 -0.55 -11.34
N PHE A 263 -16.09 0.77 -11.36
CA PHE A 263 -16.89 1.41 -12.41
C PHE A 263 -16.28 1.15 -13.79
N MET A 264 -14.96 1.33 -13.93
CA MET A 264 -14.22 1.09 -15.15
C MET A 264 -14.37 -0.35 -15.62
N ALA A 265 -14.17 -1.31 -14.71
CA ALA A 265 -14.27 -2.72 -15.03
C ALA A 265 -15.68 -3.14 -15.48
N VAL A 266 -16.72 -2.65 -14.81
CA VAL A 266 -18.12 -2.96 -15.16
C VAL A 266 -18.51 -2.34 -16.51
N ARG A 267 -17.93 -1.19 -16.88
CA ARG A 267 -18.27 -0.45 -18.10
C ARG A 267 -17.16 -0.53 -19.16
N LEU A 268 -16.22 -1.46 -19.02
CA LEU A 268 -14.97 -1.50 -19.79
C LEU A 268 -15.25 -1.53 -21.29
N ASP A 269 -16.02 -2.51 -21.75
CA ASP A 269 -16.29 -2.71 -23.18
C ASP A 269 -17.32 -1.71 -23.73
N GLU A 270 -18.19 -1.18 -22.86
CA GLU A 270 -19.28 -0.27 -23.25
C GLU A 270 -18.83 1.19 -23.39
N ILE A 271 -17.90 1.64 -22.54
CA ILE A 271 -17.48 3.05 -22.47
C ILE A 271 -16.00 3.20 -22.81
N PHE A 272 -15.13 2.47 -22.13
CA PHE A 272 -13.69 2.76 -22.14
C PHE A 272 -12.98 2.18 -23.37
N ARG A 273 -13.37 0.98 -23.80
CA ARG A 273 -12.78 0.31 -24.97
C ARG A 273 -13.16 0.97 -26.29
N VAL A 274 -14.31 1.66 -26.33
CA VAL A 274 -14.76 2.41 -27.51
C VAL A 274 -14.13 3.80 -27.62
N TRP A 275 -13.53 4.31 -26.54
CA TRP A 275 -12.78 5.58 -26.56
C TRP A 275 -11.40 5.43 -27.22
N PRO A 276 -10.78 6.55 -27.64
CA PRO A 276 -9.39 6.55 -28.06
C PRO A 276 -8.50 5.89 -27.01
N ALA A 277 -7.57 5.04 -27.44
CA ALA A 277 -6.70 4.25 -26.56
C ALA A 277 -5.94 5.10 -25.53
N ARG A 278 -5.65 6.36 -25.87
CA ARG A 278 -5.03 7.32 -24.96
C ARG A 278 -5.84 7.55 -23.69
N GLU A 279 -7.17 7.61 -23.77
CA GLU A 279 -8.02 7.93 -22.60
C GLU A 279 -8.07 6.74 -21.63
N GLU A 280 -8.27 5.52 -22.15
CA GLU A 280 -8.16 4.29 -21.35
C GLU A 280 -6.76 4.18 -20.71
N ARG A 281 -5.70 4.53 -21.45
CA ARG A 281 -4.33 4.54 -20.94
C ARG A 281 -4.14 5.52 -19.78
N ILE A 282 -4.67 6.75 -19.89
CA ILE A 282 -4.57 7.76 -18.84
C ILE A 282 -5.22 7.25 -17.55
N GLU A 283 -6.39 6.62 -17.65
CA GLU A 283 -7.12 6.08 -16.51
C GLU A 283 -6.43 4.87 -15.88
N LEU A 284 -5.98 3.92 -16.70
CA LEU A 284 -5.21 2.78 -16.19
C LEU A 284 -3.96 3.26 -15.46
N THR A 285 -3.18 4.16 -16.05
CA THR A 285 -1.99 4.72 -15.41
C THR A 285 -2.35 5.50 -14.14
N GLY A 286 -3.32 6.42 -14.21
CA GLY A 286 -3.72 7.28 -13.10
C GLY A 286 -4.16 6.49 -11.88
N HIS A 287 -5.06 5.51 -12.07
CA HIS A 287 -5.60 4.65 -11.01
C HIS A 287 -4.52 3.98 -10.15
N TRP A 288 -3.54 3.32 -10.78
CA TRP A 288 -2.47 2.61 -10.05
C TRP A 288 -1.50 3.57 -9.36
N HIS A 289 -1.20 4.71 -9.98
CA HIS A 289 -0.29 5.70 -9.40
C HIS A 289 -0.92 6.40 -8.20
N VAL A 290 -2.21 6.74 -8.27
CA VAL A 290 -2.94 7.29 -7.11
C VAL A 290 -2.98 6.26 -5.98
N LEU A 291 -3.25 4.99 -6.28
CA LEU A 291 -3.28 3.95 -5.24
C LEU A 291 -1.92 3.81 -4.52
N SER A 292 -0.82 3.77 -5.28
CA SER A 292 0.52 3.71 -4.68
C SER A 292 0.88 4.97 -3.90
N ALA A 293 0.47 6.15 -4.37
CA ALA A 293 0.67 7.40 -3.64
C ALA A 293 -0.14 7.46 -2.34
N ILE A 294 -1.38 6.95 -2.32
CA ILE A 294 -2.20 6.80 -1.10
C ILE A 294 -1.53 5.86 -0.10
N VAL A 295 -0.99 4.73 -0.57
CA VAL A 295 -0.22 3.83 0.29
C VAL A 295 0.97 4.55 0.90
N ALA A 296 1.70 5.33 0.11
CA ALA A 296 2.83 6.12 0.58
C ALA A 296 2.41 7.17 1.63
N THR A 297 1.28 7.87 1.44
CA THR A 297 0.80 8.85 2.44
C THR A 297 0.38 8.17 3.75
N ILE A 298 -0.23 6.98 3.69
CA ILE A 298 -0.52 6.16 4.88
C ILE A 298 0.77 5.84 5.66
N ILE A 299 1.83 5.42 4.95
CA ILE A 299 3.14 5.16 5.55
C ILE A 299 3.71 6.43 6.18
N LEU A 300 3.57 7.60 5.55
CA LEU A 300 4.06 8.86 6.11
C LEU A 300 3.37 9.24 7.43
N PHE A 301 2.08 8.96 7.60
CA PHE A 301 1.39 9.16 8.88
C PHE A 301 1.92 8.23 9.97
N TYR A 302 2.05 6.93 9.64
CA TYR A 302 2.63 5.95 10.55
C TYR A 302 4.05 6.34 10.96
N TYR A 303 4.88 6.70 9.98
CA TYR A 303 6.24 7.18 10.20
C TYR A 303 6.27 8.41 11.10
N GLY A 304 5.43 9.42 10.84
CA GLY A 304 5.36 10.64 11.63
C GLY A 304 5.00 10.40 13.11
N ASP A 305 4.21 9.36 13.39
CA ASP A 305 3.91 8.95 14.75
C ASP A 305 5.07 8.17 15.38
N MET A 306 5.71 7.28 14.62
CA MET A 306 6.87 6.49 15.05
C MET A 306 8.07 7.38 15.38
N ILE A 307 8.34 8.40 14.56
CA ILE A 307 9.26 9.50 14.89
C ILE A 307 8.62 10.52 15.83
N GLY A 308 7.65 10.12 16.66
CA GLY A 308 7.12 10.82 17.83
C GLY A 308 6.98 12.34 17.68
N LEU A 309 6.42 12.81 16.56
CA LEU A 309 6.09 14.22 16.39
C LEU A 309 5.03 14.63 17.42
N LYS A 310 5.25 15.78 18.07
CA LYS A 310 4.38 16.30 19.15
C LYS A 310 3.87 17.71 18.86
N GLY A 311 2.79 18.09 19.55
CA GLY A 311 2.25 19.44 19.56
C GLY A 311 1.87 19.96 18.16
N ARG A 312 2.24 21.21 17.85
CA ARG A 312 1.88 21.86 16.58
C ARG A 312 2.54 21.20 15.37
N VAL A 313 3.77 20.72 15.50
CA VAL A 313 4.49 20.07 14.38
C VAL A 313 3.74 18.83 13.92
N ARG A 314 3.25 18.01 14.86
CA ARG A 314 2.39 16.86 14.56
C ARG A 314 1.14 17.25 13.78
N GLN A 315 0.48 18.32 14.22
CA GLN A 315 -0.73 18.83 13.58
C GLN A 315 -0.46 19.29 12.15
N TRP A 316 0.56 20.14 11.95
CA TRP A 316 0.94 20.62 10.62
C TRP A 316 1.36 19.48 9.71
N TYR A 317 2.24 18.59 10.17
CA TYR A 317 2.70 17.45 9.39
C TYR A 317 1.53 16.59 8.90
N GLY A 318 0.61 16.21 9.80
CA GLY A 318 -0.54 15.40 9.43
C GLY A 318 -1.52 16.13 8.51
N TRP A 319 -1.95 17.34 8.88
CA TRP A 319 -2.95 18.05 8.09
C TRP A 319 -2.45 18.49 6.72
N LEU A 320 -1.18 18.90 6.60
CA LEU A 320 -0.62 19.26 5.31
C LEU A 320 -0.54 18.02 4.40
N ILE A 321 -0.17 16.84 4.92
CA ILE A 321 -0.23 15.61 4.13
C ILE A 321 -1.65 15.36 3.65
N ILE A 322 -2.66 15.35 4.54
CA ILE A 322 -4.06 15.10 4.16
C ILE A 322 -4.52 16.10 3.09
N VAL A 323 -4.33 17.40 3.32
CA VAL A 323 -4.82 18.43 2.40
C VAL A 323 -4.16 18.34 1.04
N PHE A 324 -2.83 18.23 0.98
CA PHE A 324 -2.10 18.19 -0.29
C PHE A 324 -2.30 16.87 -1.04
N SER A 325 -2.41 15.74 -0.32
CA SER A 325 -2.77 14.46 -0.94
C SER A 325 -4.17 14.49 -1.53
N ASP A 326 -5.14 15.02 -0.79
CA ASP A 326 -6.53 15.02 -1.25
C ASP A 326 -6.71 15.95 -2.46
N ILE A 327 -6.04 17.12 -2.47
CA ILE A 327 -6.00 18.02 -3.63
C ILE A 327 -5.41 17.30 -4.84
N ALA A 328 -4.23 16.68 -4.68
CA ALA A 328 -3.55 16.01 -5.79
C ALA A 328 -4.39 14.85 -6.34
N PHE A 329 -4.79 13.93 -5.48
CA PHE A 329 -5.42 12.68 -5.90
C PHE A 329 -6.84 12.89 -6.42
N ALA A 330 -7.63 13.77 -5.79
CA ALA A 330 -8.94 14.14 -6.35
C ALA A 330 -8.80 14.79 -7.74
N SER A 331 -7.77 15.62 -7.93
CA SER A 331 -7.52 16.26 -9.22
C SER A 331 -7.09 15.25 -10.29
N VAL A 332 -6.27 14.26 -9.94
CA VAL A 332 -5.93 13.14 -10.85
C VAL A 332 -7.20 12.36 -11.21
N THR A 333 -8.05 12.03 -10.24
CA THR A 333 -9.31 11.30 -10.49
C THR A 333 -10.26 12.08 -11.41
N ILE A 334 -10.37 13.40 -11.25
CA ILE A 334 -11.17 14.22 -12.16
C ILE A 334 -10.52 14.25 -13.56
N PHE A 335 -9.19 14.29 -13.63
CA PHE A 335 -8.46 14.32 -14.89
C PHE A 335 -8.57 13.02 -15.70
N GLU A 336 -8.49 11.87 -15.03
CA GLU A 336 -8.63 10.58 -15.70
C GLU A 336 -10.07 10.34 -16.15
N MET A 337 -11.07 10.78 -15.36
CA MET A 337 -12.49 10.62 -15.67
C MET A 337 -13.10 11.71 -16.55
N LYS A 338 -12.30 12.71 -16.97
CA LYS A 338 -12.77 13.94 -17.64
C LYS A 338 -13.72 13.67 -18.83
N ARG A 339 -13.45 12.63 -19.61
CA ARG A 339 -14.20 12.28 -20.82
C ARG A 339 -15.65 11.86 -20.55
N LEU A 340 -15.99 11.54 -19.30
CA LEU A 340 -17.38 11.24 -18.92
C LEU A 340 -18.27 12.48 -18.87
N PHE A 341 -17.70 13.68 -18.71
CA PHE A 341 -18.47 14.88 -18.43
C PHE A 341 -17.99 16.13 -19.19
N ILE A 342 -16.90 16.06 -19.95
CA ILE A 342 -16.46 17.15 -20.84
C ILE A 342 -16.01 16.64 -22.21
N THR A 343 -16.33 17.41 -23.26
CA THR A 343 -15.97 17.11 -24.65
C THR A 343 -14.49 17.39 -24.93
N GLU A 344 -13.97 16.86 -26.05
CA GLU A 344 -12.52 16.96 -26.34
C GLU A 344 -12.11 18.39 -26.68
N ALA A 345 -12.99 19.10 -27.36
CA ALA A 345 -12.76 20.46 -27.81
C ALA A 345 -12.73 21.47 -26.65
N GLU A 346 -13.43 21.17 -25.54
CA GLU A 346 -13.65 22.12 -24.44
C GLU A 346 -12.84 21.78 -23.19
N GLN A 347 -12.19 20.61 -23.12
CA GLN A 347 -11.53 20.13 -21.90
C GLN A 347 -10.30 20.94 -21.47
N GLN A 348 -9.67 21.70 -22.37
CA GLN A 348 -8.34 22.26 -22.10
C GLN A 348 -8.26 23.16 -20.86
N PRO A 349 -9.21 24.08 -20.60
CA PRO A 349 -9.20 24.88 -19.36
C PRO A 349 -9.30 24.02 -18.10
N LEU A 350 -10.15 22.99 -18.11
CA LEU A 350 -10.27 22.04 -17.01
C LEU A 350 -8.95 21.28 -16.80
N VAL A 351 -8.38 20.73 -17.88
CA VAL A 351 -7.11 20.01 -17.85
C VAL A 351 -6.00 20.89 -17.26
N ASN A 352 -5.87 22.13 -17.71
CA ASN A 352 -4.87 23.06 -17.19
C ASN A 352 -5.05 23.30 -15.68
N GLY A 353 -6.28 23.55 -15.24
CA GLY A 353 -6.60 23.75 -13.82
C GLY A 353 -6.26 22.53 -12.97
N LEU A 354 -6.62 21.33 -13.46
CA LEU A 354 -6.31 20.07 -12.78
C LEU A 354 -4.82 19.81 -12.73
N MET A 355 -4.07 20.04 -13.81
CA MET A 355 -2.60 19.89 -13.82
C MET A 355 -1.95 20.79 -12.76
N TYR A 356 -2.36 22.06 -12.66
CA TYR A 356 -1.84 22.94 -11.60
C TYR A 356 -2.16 22.42 -10.20
N ALA A 357 -3.37 21.90 -9.97
CA ALA A 357 -3.74 21.33 -8.67
C ALA A 357 -2.95 20.06 -8.34
N ILE A 358 -2.74 19.19 -9.33
CA ILE A 358 -1.91 17.97 -9.20
C ILE A 358 -0.47 18.35 -8.86
N ASP A 359 0.15 19.21 -9.68
CA ASP A 359 1.54 19.62 -9.50
C ASP A 359 1.75 20.34 -8.16
N PHE A 360 0.80 21.20 -7.77
CA PHE A 360 0.85 21.87 -6.47
C PHE A 360 0.73 20.87 -5.31
N GLY A 361 -0.28 20.00 -5.32
CA GLY A 361 -0.49 19.02 -4.26
C GLY A 361 0.68 18.04 -4.13
N LEU A 362 1.12 17.43 -5.23
CA LEU A 362 2.27 16.52 -5.23
C LEU A 362 3.58 17.25 -4.91
N GLY A 363 3.80 18.43 -5.47
CA GLY A 363 4.99 19.24 -5.20
C GLY A 363 5.11 19.61 -3.72
N MET A 364 4.01 19.98 -3.07
CA MET A 364 3.98 20.27 -1.64
C MET A 364 4.18 19.03 -0.78
N LEU A 365 3.64 17.86 -1.17
CA LEU A 365 3.92 16.59 -0.50
C LEU A 365 5.42 16.22 -0.58
N LEU A 366 6.02 16.35 -1.76
CA LEU A 366 7.44 16.10 -1.96
C LEU A 366 8.31 17.10 -1.18
N LEU A 367 7.91 18.37 -1.09
CA LEU A 367 8.59 19.36 -0.27
C LEU A 367 8.53 18.99 1.22
N LEU A 368 7.38 18.55 1.73
CA LEU A 368 7.26 18.07 3.11
C LEU A 368 8.17 16.87 3.37
N LEU A 369 8.18 15.90 2.45
CA LEU A 369 9.07 14.75 2.53
C LEU A 369 10.54 15.19 2.53
N ALA A 370 10.91 16.10 1.63
CA ALA A 370 12.27 16.63 1.55
C ALA A 370 12.70 17.32 2.86
N VAL A 371 11.82 18.12 3.46
CA VAL A 371 12.06 18.76 4.76
C VAL A 371 12.30 17.70 5.85
N VAL A 372 11.48 16.64 5.88
CA VAL A 372 11.66 15.53 6.83
C VAL A 372 12.98 14.81 6.58
N MET A 373 13.33 14.51 5.32
CA MET A 373 14.57 13.83 4.95
C MET A 373 15.81 14.66 5.32
N VAL A 374 15.81 15.97 5.05
CA VAL A 374 16.89 16.88 5.45
C VAL A 374 17.00 16.94 6.97
N TRP A 375 15.88 17.03 7.69
CA TRP A 375 15.89 17.00 9.14
C TRP A 375 16.48 15.69 9.68
N ARG A 376 16.11 14.54 9.11
CA ARG A 376 16.67 13.22 9.46
C ARG A 376 18.16 13.12 9.16
N LEU A 377 18.61 13.67 8.05
CA LEU A 377 20.03 13.70 7.71
C LEU A 377 20.82 14.54 8.74
N ILE A 378 20.31 15.72 9.10
CA ILE A 378 20.91 16.56 10.14
C ILE A 378 20.93 15.83 11.48
N ASP A 379 19.83 15.16 11.84
CA ASP A 379 19.71 14.40 13.07
C ASP A 379 20.74 13.26 13.19
N LEU A 380 20.99 12.53 12.09
CA LEU A 380 21.99 11.46 12.03
C LEU A 380 23.41 11.93 12.42
N PHE A 381 23.77 13.16 12.09
CA PHE A 381 25.09 13.72 12.40
C PHE A 381 25.15 14.44 13.76
N ARG A 382 24.06 14.48 14.53
CA ARG A 382 24.06 15.06 15.89
C ARG A 382 24.51 14.03 16.92
N ASN A 383 25.43 14.43 17.81
CA ASN A 383 25.97 13.59 18.89
C ASN A 383 24.91 12.97 19.82
N LYS A 384 23.75 13.62 19.98
CA LYS A 384 22.59 13.14 20.75
C LYS A 384 21.30 13.33 19.94
N GLY A 385 21.34 13.00 18.65
CA GLY A 385 20.13 12.96 17.86
C GLY A 385 19.20 11.85 18.37
N ARG A 386 17.88 12.03 18.22
CA ARG A 386 17.21 11.11 17.32
C ARG A 386 17.52 9.62 17.37
N TRP A 387 18.35 9.25 16.42
CA TRP A 387 18.92 7.94 16.18
C TRP A 387 19.50 7.26 17.43
N THR A 388 19.95 7.99 18.45
CA THR A 388 20.47 7.40 19.69
C THR A 388 19.37 6.75 20.54
N GLU A 389 18.18 7.34 20.58
CA GLU A 389 17.00 6.75 21.24
C GLU A 389 16.46 5.58 20.41
N GLU A 390 16.39 5.75 19.09
CA GLU A 390 15.88 4.74 18.17
C GLU A 390 16.77 3.50 18.10
N ALA A 391 18.09 3.65 18.21
CA ALA A 391 19.03 2.52 18.28
C ALA A 391 18.86 1.67 19.54
N ALA A 392 18.31 2.25 20.62
CA ALA A 392 18.03 1.56 21.88
C ALA A 392 16.59 1.02 21.96
N HIS A 393 15.69 1.43 21.05
CA HIS A 393 14.33 0.91 21.00
C HIS A 393 14.32 -0.54 20.50
N GLU A 394 13.86 -1.47 21.34
CA GLU A 394 13.42 -2.77 20.86
C GLU A 394 12.04 -2.61 20.20
N LEU A 395 11.92 -2.95 18.92
CA LEU A 395 10.66 -2.97 18.16
C LEU A 395 9.52 -3.75 18.86
N ALA A 396 9.85 -4.67 19.78
CA ALA A 396 8.87 -5.38 20.61
C ALA A 396 8.08 -4.46 21.57
N GLN A 397 8.59 -3.28 21.89
CA GLN A 397 7.95 -2.32 22.79
C GLN A 397 6.89 -1.43 22.10
N GLU A 398 6.86 -1.39 20.76
CA GLU A 398 5.89 -0.57 20.01
C GLU A 398 4.43 -1.03 20.18
N VAL A 399 4.21 -2.25 20.70
CA VAL A 399 2.87 -2.81 20.95
C VAL A 399 2.38 -2.54 22.39
N ASN A 400 3.28 -2.17 23.30
CA ASN A 400 2.98 -2.02 24.73
C ASN A 400 2.73 -0.57 25.19
N GLN A 401 2.51 0.38 24.26
CA GLN A 401 2.16 1.77 24.59
C GLN A 401 0.69 2.10 24.29
#